data_AF-A0A6A4FR26-F1
#
_entry.id   AF-A0A6A4FR26-F1
#
_cell.length_a   1.000
_cell.length_b   1.000
_cell.length_c   1.000
_cell.angle_alpha   90.00
_cell.angle_beta   90.00
_cell.angle_gamma   90.00
#
_symmetry.space_group_name_H-M   'P 1'
#
loop_
_entity.id
_entity.type
_entity.pdbx_description
1 polymer ?
#
loop_
_entity_poly.entity_id
_entity_poly.type
_entity_poly.pdbx_seq_one_letter_code
_entity_poly.pdbx_strand_id
1 'polypeptide(L)'
;MTKQITDDLAQALWETLLLHSTKGRLRYGDITAIACEFGLTTKAVTRVWKKGIRSMGDRVAAVVKAGWSRRGRKKSQTRPRTTEDLIEEVEYAFHETSAGTLTKTFLTLQSVMLEIMKCGGSNTYKTPHLHKDKLRNAGKLPTTLPCDVQA
;
A
#
# COMPACT_ATOMS: atom_id res chain seq x y z
N MET A 1 -21.43 -11.74 15.68
CA MET A 1 -20.89 -12.04 14.33
C MET A 1 -20.65 -10.73 13.60
N THR A 2 -19.40 -10.39 13.27
CA THR A 2 -19.08 -9.15 12.52
C THR A 2 -19.18 -9.42 11.03
N LYS A 3 -20.12 -8.78 10.32
CA LYS A 3 -20.17 -8.84 8.85
C LYS A 3 -18.86 -8.29 8.28
N GLN A 4 -18.24 -9.04 7.37
CA GLN A 4 -17.05 -8.59 6.67
C GLN A 4 -17.46 -7.46 5.70
N ILE A 5 -16.71 -6.36 5.71
CA ILE A 5 -16.97 -5.24 4.80
C ILE A 5 -16.32 -5.58 3.46
N THR A 6 -17.13 -5.89 2.46
CA THR A 6 -16.72 -5.97 1.06
C THR A 6 -16.49 -4.55 0.51
N ASP A 7 -15.68 -4.41 -0.55
CA ASP A 7 -15.38 -3.09 -1.13
C ASP A 7 -16.66 -2.41 -1.66
N ASP A 8 -17.59 -3.16 -2.24
CA ASP A 8 -18.88 -2.63 -2.71
C ASP A 8 -19.77 -2.14 -1.56
N LEU A 9 -19.80 -2.88 -0.45
CA LEU A 9 -20.52 -2.47 0.76
C LEU A 9 -19.88 -1.22 1.38
N ALA A 10 -18.55 -1.12 1.34
CA ALA A 10 -17.83 0.05 1.84
C ALA A 10 -18.11 1.30 0.97
N GLN A 11 -18.26 1.11 -0.34
CA GLN A 11 -18.60 2.16 -1.29
C GLN A 11 -20.03 2.67 -1.07
N ALA A 12 -21.02 1.76 -1.01
CA ALA A 12 -22.40 2.11 -0.74
C ALA A 12 -22.58 2.79 0.63
N LEU A 13 -21.90 2.29 1.66
CA LEU A 13 -21.88 2.93 2.99
C LEU A 13 -21.28 4.34 2.94
N TRP A 14 -20.26 4.55 2.11
CA TRP A 14 -19.62 5.86 1.97
C TRP A 14 -20.53 6.87 1.24
N GLU A 15 -21.21 6.44 0.18
CA GLU A 15 -22.15 7.28 -0.56
C GLU A 15 -23.35 7.71 0.30
N THR A 16 -23.91 6.79 1.09
CA THR A 16 -25.00 7.14 2.03
C THR A 16 -24.53 8.08 3.14
N LEU A 17 -23.32 7.89 3.66
CA LEU A 17 -22.72 8.83 4.61
C LEU A 17 -22.51 10.22 4.00
N LEU A 18 -22.13 10.31 2.72
CA LEU A 18 -22.00 11.59 2.01
C LEU A 18 -23.35 12.28 1.84
N LEU A 19 -24.42 11.53 1.50
CA LEU A 19 -25.77 12.07 1.38
C LEU A 19 -26.31 12.64 2.70
N HIS A 20 -26.00 12.01 3.84
CA HIS A 20 -26.34 12.51 5.17
C HIS A 20 -25.38 13.60 5.68
N SER A 21 -24.25 13.83 5.00
CA SER A 21 -23.27 14.83 5.41
C SER A 21 -23.63 16.22 4.91
N THR A 22 -23.88 17.14 5.83
CA THR A 22 -24.00 18.57 5.50
C THR A 22 -22.70 19.29 5.82
N LYS A 23 -22.07 19.92 4.83
CA LYS A 23 -20.79 20.66 4.97
C LYS A 23 -19.65 19.81 5.56
N GLY A 24 -19.59 18.52 5.21
CA GLY A 24 -18.54 17.61 5.69
C GLY A 24 -18.70 17.15 7.14
N ARG A 25 -19.87 17.40 7.76
CA ARG A 25 -20.20 16.94 9.11
C ARG A 25 -21.45 16.06 9.08
N LEU A 26 -21.37 14.93 9.77
CA LEU A 26 -22.53 14.09 10.08
C LEU A 26 -23.20 14.64 11.33
N ARG A 27 -24.53 14.56 11.40
CA ARG A 27 -25.29 14.92 12.60
C ARG A 27 -25.11 13.86 13.67
N TYR A 28 -25.42 14.25 14.91
CA TYR A 28 -25.40 13.32 16.04
C TYR A 28 -26.47 12.23 15.82
N GLY A 29 -26.06 10.96 15.94
CA GLY A 29 -26.94 9.81 15.71
C GLY A 29 -26.86 9.20 14.31
N ASP A 30 -26.38 9.93 13.29
CA ASP A 30 -26.33 9.43 11.90
C ASP A 30 -25.49 8.16 11.76
N ILE A 31 -24.33 8.12 12.42
CA ILE A 31 -23.47 6.92 12.43
C ILE A 31 -24.19 5.72 13.03
N THR A 32 -25.02 5.94 14.05
CA THR A 32 -25.79 4.87 14.71
C THR A 32 -26.94 4.41 13.83
N ALA A 33 -27.65 5.35 13.19
CA ALA A 33 -28.74 5.05 12.26
C ALA A 33 -28.24 4.25 11.04
N ILE A 34 -27.18 4.72 10.38
CA ILE A 34 -26.58 4.07 9.21
C ILE A 34 -25.95 2.72 9.60
N ALA A 35 -25.36 2.61 10.79
CA ALA A 35 -24.88 1.33 11.30
C ALA A 35 -26.02 0.30 11.45
N CYS A 36 -27.19 0.74 11.93
CA CYS A 36 -28.37 -0.11 12.02
C CYS A 36 -28.88 -0.52 10.63
N GLU A 37 -28.97 0.44 9.70
CA GLU A 37 -29.43 0.23 8.33
C GLU A 37 -28.59 -0.80 7.56
N PHE A 38 -27.25 -0.69 7.65
CA PHE A 38 -26.33 -1.61 6.98
C PHE A 38 -26.05 -2.89 7.81
N GLY A 39 -26.61 -3.00 9.02
CA GLY A 39 -26.33 -4.09 9.96
C GLY A 39 -24.84 -4.20 10.32
N LEU A 40 -24.16 -3.07 10.42
CA LEU A 40 -22.74 -2.94 10.78
C LEU A 40 -22.58 -2.40 12.19
N THR A 41 -21.36 -2.49 12.73
CA THR A 41 -21.06 -1.84 14.00
C THR A 41 -20.80 -0.34 13.79
N THR A 42 -21.16 0.50 14.76
CA THR A 42 -20.86 1.95 14.71
C THR A 42 -19.37 2.23 14.52
N LYS A 43 -18.50 1.37 15.08
CA LYS A 43 -17.04 1.42 14.88
C LYS A 43 -16.63 1.18 13.42
N ALA A 44 -17.30 0.25 12.72
CA ALA A 44 -17.07 -0.01 11.30
C ALA A 44 -17.43 1.21 10.43
N VAL A 45 -18.61 1.79 10.66
CA VAL A 45 -19.08 2.99 9.94
C VAL A 45 -18.16 4.19 10.19
N THR A 46 -17.79 4.43 11.44
CA THR A 46 -16.83 5.48 11.82
C THR A 46 -15.48 5.32 11.11
N ARG A 47 -15.00 4.07 10.99
CA ARG A 47 -13.72 3.77 10.34
C ARG A 47 -13.77 4.04 8.83
N VAL A 48 -14.88 3.71 8.17
CA VAL A 48 -15.10 4.01 6.75
C VAL A 48 -15.18 5.53 6.54
N TRP A 49 -15.96 6.25 7.35
CA TRP A 49 -16.04 7.72 7.28
C TRP A 49 -14.68 8.40 7.39
N LYS A 50 -13.90 8.07 8.44
CA LYS A 50 -12.54 8.60 8.63
C LYS A 50 -11.58 8.22 7.51
N LYS A 51 -11.80 7.09 6.84
CA LYS A 51 -10.99 6.66 5.70
C LYS A 51 -11.34 7.45 4.44
N GLY A 52 -12.63 7.63 4.15
CA GLY A 52 -13.09 8.44 3.01
C GLY A 52 -12.69 9.92 3.12
N ILE A 53 -12.84 10.53 4.30
CA ILE A 53 -12.39 11.91 4.55
C ILE A 53 -10.89 12.10 4.29
N ARG A 54 -10.05 11.15 4.73
CA ARG A 54 -8.60 11.18 4.43
C ARG A 54 -8.30 11.05 2.94
N SER A 55 -9.09 10.25 2.22
CA SER A 55 -8.95 10.06 0.78
C SER A 55 -9.38 11.29 -0.03
N MET A 56 -10.40 12.03 0.42
CA MET A 56 -10.88 13.23 -0.29
C MET A 56 -9.89 14.40 -0.25
N GLY A 57 -8.96 14.42 0.71
CA GLY A 57 -7.87 15.40 0.74
C GLY A 57 -6.97 15.36 -0.50
N ASP A 58 -6.91 14.22 -1.20
CA ASP A 58 -6.07 13.99 -2.38
C ASP A 58 -6.82 14.18 -3.73
N ARG A 59 -8.06 14.71 -3.74
CA ARG A 59 -8.85 15.08 -4.94
C ARG A 59 -9.04 14.00 -6.03
N VAL A 60 -9.09 12.71 -5.68
CA VAL A 60 -9.57 11.64 -6.57
C VAL A 60 -10.80 11.00 -5.95
N ALA A 61 -11.82 10.71 -6.77
CA ALA A 61 -13.07 10.08 -6.37
C ALA A 61 -12.81 8.92 -5.39
N ALA A 62 -13.48 8.97 -4.24
CA ALA A 62 -13.19 8.09 -3.12
C ALA A 62 -13.49 6.63 -3.48
N VAL A 63 -12.46 5.89 -3.88
CA VAL A 63 -12.53 4.43 -3.94
C VAL A 63 -12.19 3.91 -2.54
N VAL A 64 -13.15 3.33 -1.83
CA VAL A 64 -12.94 2.83 -0.46
C VAL A 64 -12.18 1.49 -0.42
N LYS A 65 -11.23 1.22 -1.32
CA LYS A 65 -10.52 -0.09 -1.40
C LYS A 65 -9.78 -0.45 -0.13
N ALA A 66 -9.85 -1.70 0.31
CA ALA A 66 -9.04 -2.22 1.41
C ALA A 66 -7.56 -1.79 1.27
N GLY A 67 -7.07 -0.97 2.21
CA GLY A 67 -5.70 -0.49 2.19
C GLY A 67 -4.77 -1.58 2.70
N TRP A 68 -4.36 -2.49 1.82
CA TRP A 68 -3.31 -3.45 2.17
C TRP A 68 -2.02 -2.69 2.47
N SER A 69 -1.25 -3.21 3.44
CA SER A 69 0.08 -2.70 3.71
C SER A 69 0.87 -2.68 2.40
N ARG A 70 1.35 -1.49 2.00
CA ARG A 70 2.33 -1.35 0.91
C ARG A 70 3.70 -1.95 1.27
N ARG A 71 3.85 -2.50 2.49
CA ARG A 71 5.04 -3.19 2.97
C ARG A 71 4.81 -4.70 2.94
N GLY A 72 5.74 -5.40 2.30
CA GLY A 72 5.73 -6.86 2.16
C GLY A 72 5.74 -7.31 0.69
N ARG A 73 5.82 -8.62 0.48
CA ARG A 73 5.70 -9.23 -0.84
C ARG A 73 4.28 -8.96 -1.36
N LYS A 74 4.15 -8.15 -2.42
CA LYS A 74 2.88 -8.02 -3.16
C LYS A 74 2.55 -9.41 -3.72
N LYS A 75 1.43 -10.00 -3.29
CA LYS A 75 0.87 -11.18 -3.95
C LYS A 75 0.13 -10.69 -5.19
N SER A 76 0.26 -11.43 -6.29
CA SER A 76 -0.60 -11.21 -7.47
C SER A 76 -2.04 -11.18 -7.00
N GLN A 77 -2.75 -10.10 -7.32
CA GLN A 77 -4.19 -9.98 -7.03
C GLN A 77 -5.00 -10.92 -7.90
N THR A 78 -4.44 -11.26 -9.07
CA THR A 78 -5.08 -12.02 -10.13
C THR A 78 -4.46 -13.41 -10.26
N ARG A 79 -5.27 -14.36 -10.73
CA ARG A 79 -4.82 -15.69 -11.15
C ARG A 79 -5.08 -15.78 -12.66
N PRO A 80 -4.12 -15.33 -13.49
CA PRO A 80 -4.30 -15.30 -14.94
C PRO A 80 -4.57 -16.71 -15.46
N ARG A 81 -5.50 -16.84 -16.42
CA ARG A 81 -5.92 -18.12 -16.99
C ARG A 81 -5.62 -18.22 -18.49
N THR A 82 -5.34 -17.10 -19.13
CA THR A 82 -4.99 -17.00 -20.55
C THR A 82 -3.64 -16.31 -20.75
N THR A 83 -3.13 -16.33 -21.97
CA THR A 83 -1.94 -15.58 -22.39
C THR A 83 -2.18 -14.08 -22.33
N GLU A 84 -3.38 -13.63 -22.68
CA GLU A 84 -3.77 -12.21 -22.69
C GLU A 84 -3.81 -11.65 -21.27
N ASP A 85 -4.36 -12.41 -20.31
CA ASP A 85 -4.38 -12.05 -18.89
C ASP A 85 -2.95 -11.87 -18.34
N LEU A 86 -2.01 -12.70 -18.79
CA LEU A 86 -0.60 -12.62 -18.38
C LEU A 86 0.07 -11.36 -18.93
N ILE A 87 -0.21 -11.01 -20.20
CA ILE A 87 0.35 -9.81 -20.83
C ILE A 87 -0.15 -8.56 -20.10
N GLU A 88 -1.46 -8.46 -19.86
CA GLU A 88 -2.06 -7.32 -19.16
C GLU A 88 -1.49 -7.16 -17.74
N GLU A 89 -1.35 -8.26 -16.99
CA GLU A 89 -0.79 -8.21 -15.63
C GLU A 89 0.69 -7.79 -15.63
N VAL A 90 1.48 -8.24 -16.61
CA VAL A 90 2.89 -7.84 -16.74
C VAL A 90 3.00 -6.36 -17.09
N GLU A 91 2.19 -5.86 -18.03
CA GLU A 91 2.14 -4.44 -18.38
C GLU A 91 1.71 -3.59 -17.17
N TYR A 92 0.68 -4.02 -16.45
CA TYR A 92 0.23 -3.37 -15.24
C TYR A 92 1.35 -3.32 -14.18
N ALA A 93 2.02 -4.45 -13.92
CA ALA A 93 3.12 -4.52 -12.97
C ALA A 93 4.30 -3.62 -13.38
N PHE A 94 4.58 -3.52 -14.68
CA PHE A 94 5.59 -2.62 -15.22
C PHE A 94 5.24 -1.15 -14.93
N HIS A 95 4.02 -0.71 -15.26
CA HIS A 95 3.57 0.66 -15.03
C HIS A 95 3.44 1.03 -13.54
N GLU A 96 3.03 0.09 -12.69
CA GLU A 96 2.93 0.27 -11.24
C GLU A 96 4.33 0.33 -10.56
N THR A 97 5.38 -0.15 -11.24
CA THR A 97 6.74 -0.14 -10.68
C THR A 97 7.32 1.28 -10.67
N SER A 98 7.22 1.94 -9.53
CA SER A 98 7.80 3.28 -9.36
C SER A 98 9.33 3.30 -9.40
N ALA A 99 9.92 4.41 -9.83
CA ALA A 99 11.36 4.67 -9.73
C ALA A 99 11.90 4.46 -8.30
N GLY A 100 11.13 4.86 -7.29
CA GLY A 100 11.49 4.63 -5.88
C GLY A 100 11.55 3.16 -5.47
N THR A 101 10.85 2.26 -6.16
CA THR A 101 10.99 0.80 -5.99
C THR A 101 12.30 0.33 -6.62
N LEU A 102 12.60 0.79 -7.84
CA LEU A 102 13.83 0.45 -8.56
C LEU A 102 15.09 0.91 -7.81
N THR A 103 15.10 2.13 -7.26
CA THR A 103 16.24 2.61 -6.46
C THR A 103 16.47 1.71 -5.24
N LYS A 104 15.40 1.24 -4.59
CA LYS A 104 15.54 0.34 -3.43
C LYS A 104 16.07 -1.03 -3.80
N THR A 105 15.61 -1.62 -4.91
CA THR A 105 16.10 -2.92 -5.37
C THR A 105 17.55 -2.81 -5.79
N PHE A 106 17.93 -1.74 -6.49
CA PHE A 106 19.30 -1.47 -6.89
C PHE A 106 20.26 -1.31 -5.70
N LEU A 107 19.90 -0.53 -4.68
CA LEU A 107 20.72 -0.41 -3.45
C LEU A 107 20.83 -1.72 -2.68
N THR A 108 19.79 -2.56 -2.73
CA THR A 108 19.83 -3.90 -2.13
C THR A 108 20.80 -4.79 -2.88
N LEU A 109 20.77 -4.77 -4.21
CA LEU A 109 21.72 -5.50 -5.05
C LEU A 109 23.16 -5.07 -4.75
N GLN A 110 23.45 -3.77 -4.75
CA GLN A 110 24.77 -3.25 -4.38
C GLN A 110 25.21 -3.74 -2.99
N SER A 111 24.32 -3.70 -1.99
CA SER A 111 24.66 -4.18 -0.64
C SER A 111 24.96 -5.66 -0.59
N VAL A 112 24.26 -6.48 -1.39
CA VAL A 112 24.51 -7.91 -1.50
C VAL A 112 25.85 -8.17 -2.18
N MET A 113 26.17 -7.45 -3.25
CA MET A 113 27.46 -7.55 -3.93
C MET A 113 28.63 -7.21 -3.00
N LEU A 114 28.49 -6.16 -2.17
CA LEU A 114 29.48 -5.82 -1.14
C LEU A 114 29.71 -6.96 -0.14
N GLU A 115 28.65 -7.64 0.31
CA GLU A 115 28.79 -8.77 1.21
C GLU A 115 29.39 -10.02 0.54
N ILE A 116 29.05 -10.28 -0.72
CA ILE A 116 29.66 -11.36 -1.52
C ILE A 116 31.17 -11.17 -1.60
N MET A 117 31.63 -9.94 -1.87
CA MET A 117 33.06 -9.63 -1.93
C MET A 117 33.76 -9.87 -0.58
N LYS A 118 33.13 -9.49 0.55
CA LYS A 118 33.65 -9.76 1.90
C LYS A 118 33.77 -11.25 2.23
N CYS A 119 32.90 -12.09 1.67
CA CYS A 119 32.91 -13.53 1.88
C CYS A 119 33.62 -14.32 0.75
N GLY A 120 34.47 -13.66 -0.04
CA GLY A 120 35.28 -14.32 -1.08
C GLY A 120 34.45 -14.97 -2.19
N GLY A 121 33.28 -14.40 -2.54
CA GLY A 121 32.39 -14.96 -3.55
C GLY A 121 31.38 -15.99 -3.02
N SER A 122 31.41 -16.32 -1.73
CA SER A 122 30.44 -17.23 -1.11
C SER A 122 29.05 -16.61 -0.99
N ASN A 123 28.01 -17.44 -1.01
CA ASN A 123 26.61 -17.05 -0.76
C ASN A 123 26.21 -17.11 0.72
N THR A 124 27.17 -17.26 1.63
CA THR A 124 26.92 -17.35 3.08
C THR A 124 26.73 -15.98 3.76
N TYR A 125 26.50 -14.93 2.99
CA TYR A 125 26.30 -13.58 3.51
C TYR A 125 24.91 -13.37 4.11
N LYS A 126 24.80 -12.39 5.02
CA LYS A 126 23.52 -11.90 5.53
C LYS A 126 23.09 -10.68 4.73
N THR A 127 21.85 -10.66 4.24
CA THR A 127 21.33 -9.50 3.49
C THR A 127 21.30 -8.24 4.38
N PRO A 128 22.00 -7.15 4.02
CA PRO A 128 22.05 -5.95 4.86
C PRO A 128 20.72 -5.18 4.94
N HIS A 129 20.33 -4.78 6.15
CA HIS A 129 19.13 -3.97 6.39
C HIS A 129 19.44 -2.46 6.41
N LEU A 130 19.49 -1.84 5.22
CA LEU A 130 19.83 -0.42 5.01
C LEU A 130 18.77 0.61 5.46
N HIS A 131 17.62 0.19 6.00
CA HIS A 131 16.52 1.10 6.39
C HIS A 131 16.13 2.11 5.28
N LYS A 132 16.14 1.68 4.02
CA LYS A 132 15.99 2.51 2.81
C LYS A 132 14.79 3.46 2.86
N ASP A 133 13.65 3.02 3.37
CA ASP A 133 12.46 3.86 3.53
C ASP A 133 12.69 5.03 4.49
N LYS A 134 13.35 4.78 5.62
CA LYS A 134 13.68 5.82 6.60
C LYS A 134 14.62 6.86 6.01
N LEU A 135 15.66 6.40 5.30
CA LEU A 135 16.62 7.29 4.63
C LEU A 135 15.96 8.14 3.54
N ARG A 136 15.08 7.53 2.73
CA ARG A 136 14.35 8.25 1.68
C ARG A 136 13.42 9.31 2.26
N ASN A 137 12.65 8.97 3.30
CA ASN A 137 11.74 9.92 3.94
C ASN A 137 12.50 11.09 4.59
N ALA A 138 13.76 10.88 4.98
CA ALA A 138 14.64 11.93 5.49
C ALA A 138 15.39 12.70 4.38
N GLY A 139 15.20 12.35 3.09
CA GLY A 139 15.94 12.95 1.97
C GLY A 139 17.43 12.55 1.91
N LYS A 140 17.83 11.48 2.61
CA LYS A 140 19.22 11.05 2.79
C LYS A 140 19.51 9.68 2.17
N LEU A 141 18.67 9.21 1.24
CA LEU A 141 18.92 7.93 0.58
C LEU A 141 20.07 8.09 -0.42
N PRO A 142 21.18 7.36 -0.28
CA PRO A 142 22.26 7.42 -1.25
C PRO A 142 21.83 6.84 -2.60
N THR A 143 22.43 7.31 -3.70
CA THR A 143 22.22 6.78 -5.06
C THR A 143 23.05 5.53 -5.32
N THR A 144 24.24 5.46 -4.73
CA THR A 144 25.17 4.33 -4.79
C THR A 144 25.79 4.08 -3.42
N LEU A 145 26.20 2.84 -3.17
CA LEU A 145 26.94 2.48 -1.96
C LEU A 145 28.44 2.54 -2.25
N PRO A 146 29.25 3.11 -1.35
CA PRO A 146 30.69 3.09 -1.52
C PRO A 146 31.21 1.64 -1.47
N CYS A 147 32.14 1.32 -2.35
CA CYS A 147 32.89 0.08 -2.32
C CYS A 147 34.29 0.40 -1.79
N ASP A 148 34.56 0.02 -0.54
CA ASP A 148 35.90 0.18 0.01
C ASP A 148 36.82 -0.85 -0.66
N VAL A 149 37.88 -0.35 -1.30
CA VAL A 149 38.94 -1.18 -1.85
C VAL A 149 39.86 -1.57 -0.68
N GLN A 150 39.37 -2.42 0.21
CA GLN A 150 40.27 -3.07 1.17
C GLN A 150 40.91 -4.25 0.43
N ALA A 151 42.11 -3.99 -0.09
CA ALA A 151 43.04 -4.95 -0.66
C ALA A 151 43.66 -5.84 0.43
#